data_AF-A0AAV0XBV2-F1
#
_entry.id   AF-A0AAV0XBV2-F1
#
_cell.length_a   1.000
_cell.length_b   1.000
_cell.length_c   1.000
_cell.angle_alpha   90.00
_cell.angle_beta   90.00
_cell.angle_gamma   90.00
#
_symmetry.space_group_name_H-M   'P 1'
#
loop_
_entity.id
_entity.type
_entity.pdbx_description
1 polymer ?
#
loop_
_entity_poly.entity_id
_entity_poly.type
_entity_poly.pdbx_seq_one_letter_code
_entity_poly.pdbx_strand_id
1 'polypeptide(L)'
;MLDKLINELEKRKESYDHLLENYKFFFKLTTLSVADVYMYAARLQKEYLNDLEPSFINECLHFRGHLKSIGSDTPNTTQDMCAFIRQKNVVNIYPYIDISLRMLLCTPISNCSTERLFSALKRVKSYLRSCSKENRLNSLAMMTIEADLTSKIDYNGVIEEFATLKCRKKC
;
A
#
# COMPACT_ATOMS: atom_id res chain seq x y z
N MET A 1 10.69 20.49 17.07
CA MET A 1 10.37 19.05 16.81
C MET A 1 8.91 18.90 16.38
N LEU A 2 7.97 19.61 17.02
CA LEU A 2 6.57 19.68 16.59
C LEU A 2 6.39 20.28 15.18
N ASP A 3 7.04 21.39 14.86
CA ASP A 3 6.85 22.05 13.54
C ASP A 3 7.28 21.16 12.37
N LYS A 4 8.33 20.37 12.55
CA LYS A 4 8.77 19.39 11.56
C LYS A 4 7.77 18.24 11.41
N LEU A 5 7.10 17.84 12.49
CA LEU A 5 6.07 16.81 12.44
C LEU A 5 4.83 17.33 11.71
N ILE A 6 4.39 18.56 12.05
CA ILE A 6 3.24 19.22 11.44
C ILE A 6 3.47 19.39 9.94
N ASN A 7 4.63 19.93 9.53
CA ASN A 7 4.97 20.14 8.13
C ASN A 7 5.03 18.83 7.31
N GLU A 8 5.49 17.72 7.90
CA GLU A 8 5.49 16.42 7.20
C GLU A 8 4.09 15.80 7.12
N LEU A 9 3.23 16.03 8.12
CA LEU A 9 1.83 15.63 8.06
C LEU A 9 1.05 16.43 7.01
N GLU A 10 1.31 17.74 6.90
CA GLU A 10 0.71 18.60 5.88
C GLU A 10 1.11 18.17 4.47
N LYS A 11 2.41 17.95 4.21
CA LYS A 11 2.88 17.43 2.91
C LYS A 11 2.23 16.10 2.53
N ARG A 12 2.06 15.19 3.50
CA ARG A 12 1.38 13.91 3.26
C ARG A 12 -0.09 14.12 2.95
N LYS A 13 -0.76 15.00 3.69
CA LYS A 13 -2.15 15.35 3.44
C LYS A 13 -2.33 15.88 2.02
N GLU A 14 -1.49 16.82 1.58
CA GLU A 14 -1.53 17.35 0.20
C GLU A 14 -1.34 16.25 -0.85
N SER A 15 -0.42 15.31 -0.59
CA SER A 15 -0.20 14.16 -1.48
C SER A 15 -1.43 13.25 -1.56
N TYR A 16 -2.10 13.01 -0.43
CA TYR A 16 -3.35 12.24 -0.39
C TYR A 16 -4.51 13.00 -1.04
N ASP A 17 -4.59 14.32 -0.87
CA ASP A 17 -5.62 15.15 -1.49
C ASP A 17 -5.48 15.08 -3.02
N HIS A 18 -4.25 15.18 -3.55
CA HIS A 18 -3.98 15.00 -4.99
C HIS A 18 -4.34 13.59 -5.48
N LEU A 19 -3.97 12.54 -4.74
CA LEU A 19 -4.37 11.17 -5.06
C LEU A 19 -5.91 11.05 -5.09
N LEU A 20 -6.59 11.56 -4.07
CA LEU A 20 -8.04 11.48 -3.99
C LEU A 20 -8.71 12.24 -5.13
N GLU A 21 -8.18 13.37 -5.58
CA GLU A 21 -8.68 14.09 -6.75
C GLU A 21 -8.66 13.21 -8.01
N ASN A 22 -7.57 12.48 -8.24
CA ASN A 22 -7.43 11.58 -9.39
C ASN A 22 -8.44 10.41 -9.35
N TYR A 23 -8.77 9.91 -8.17
CA TYR A 23 -9.73 8.79 -8.01
C TYR A 23 -11.17 9.24 -7.74
N LYS A 24 -11.42 10.55 -7.54
CA LYS A 24 -12.72 11.11 -7.17
C LYS A 24 -13.83 10.77 -8.17
N PHE A 25 -13.48 10.57 -9.44
CA PHE A 25 -14.43 10.24 -10.49
C PHE A 25 -15.09 8.88 -10.27
N PHE A 26 -14.44 7.91 -9.61
CA PHE A 26 -15.02 6.61 -9.27
C PHE A 26 -16.33 6.78 -8.48
N PHE A 27 -16.33 7.65 -7.47
CA PHE A 27 -17.51 7.95 -6.64
C PHE A 27 -18.62 8.70 -7.38
N LYS A 28 -18.32 9.28 -8.54
CA LYS A 28 -19.25 10.06 -9.36
C LYS A 28 -19.52 9.42 -10.73
N LEU A 29 -19.15 8.15 -10.92
CA LEU A 29 -19.29 7.47 -12.21
C LEU A 29 -20.70 7.54 -12.78
N THR A 30 -21.74 7.44 -11.94
CA THR A 30 -23.15 7.48 -12.37
C THR A 30 -23.63 8.88 -12.75
N THR A 31 -23.07 9.94 -12.17
CA THR A 31 -23.48 11.34 -12.37
C THR A 31 -22.66 12.04 -13.45
N LEU A 32 -21.41 11.65 -13.66
CA LEU A 32 -20.52 12.25 -14.68
C LEU A 32 -20.93 11.92 -16.12
N SER A 33 -20.57 12.82 -17.04
CA SER A 33 -20.73 12.60 -18.47
C SER A 33 -19.73 11.54 -18.97
N VAL A 34 -20.01 10.96 -20.15
CA VAL A 34 -19.11 9.97 -20.76
C VAL A 34 -17.76 10.60 -21.11
N ALA A 35 -17.77 11.85 -21.57
CA ALA A 35 -16.56 12.60 -21.91
C ALA A 35 -15.70 12.86 -20.67
N ASP A 36 -16.31 13.22 -19.53
CA ASP A 36 -15.59 13.46 -18.29
C ASP A 36 -14.94 12.17 -17.78
N VAL A 37 -15.67 11.05 -17.78
CA VAL A 37 -15.13 9.75 -17.37
C VAL A 37 -13.96 9.33 -18.25
N TYR A 38 -14.05 9.56 -19.56
CA TYR A 38 -12.94 9.31 -20.48
C TYR A 38 -11.72 10.15 -20.12
N MET A 39 -11.90 11.46 -19.88
CA MET A 39 -10.80 12.37 -19.54
C MET A 39 -10.12 11.98 -18.21
N TYR A 40 -10.90 11.66 -17.18
CA TYR A 40 -10.35 11.23 -15.89
C TYR A 40 -9.67 9.86 -15.96
N ALA A 41 -10.28 8.89 -16.65
CA ALA A 41 -9.67 7.57 -16.83
C ALA A 41 -8.37 7.64 -17.65
N ALA A 42 -8.33 8.46 -18.70
CA ALA A 42 -7.12 8.69 -19.49
C ALA A 42 -6.02 9.37 -18.67
N ARG A 43 -6.37 10.33 -17.80
CA ARG A 43 -5.43 10.95 -16.88
C ARG A 43 -4.82 9.92 -15.92
N LEU A 44 -5.66 9.07 -15.32
CA LEU A 44 -5.22 8.03 -14.39
C LEU A 44 -4.34 6.97 -15.08
N GLN A 45 -4.74 6.53 -16.28
CA GLN A 45 -3.96 5.57 -17.07
C GLN A 45 -2.57 6.12 -17.44
N LYS A 46 -2.49 7.41 -17.76
CA LYS A 46 -1.21 8.06 -18.04
C LYS A 46 -0.29 8.15 -16.82
N GLU A 47 -0.86 8.24 -15.63
CA GLU A 47 -0.12 8.28 -14.37
C GLU A 47 0.40 6.87 -13.98
N TYR A 48 -0.36 5.82 -14.29
CA TYR A 48 -0.05 4.43 -13.95
C TYR A 48 0.12 3.54 -15.20
N LEU A 49 1.00 3.95 -16.13
CA LEU A 49 1.22 3.25 -17.41
C LEU A 49 1.63 1.77 -17.28
N ASN A 50 2.32 1.41 -16.19
CA ASN A 50 2.79 0.05 -15.95
C ASN A 50 1.71 -0.86 -15.34
N ASP A 51 0.67 -0.27 -14.75
CA ASP A 51 -0.33 -1.00 -13.98
C ASP A 51 -1.73 -0.98 -14.64
N LEU A 52 -2.00 0.04 -15.47
CA LEU A 52 -3.26 0.23 -16.18
C LEU A 52 -3.04 0.24 -17.70
N GLU A 53 -3.60 -0.77 -18.36
CA GLU A 53 -3.59 -0.88 -19.82
C GLU A 53 -4.55 0.16 -20.45
N PRO A 54 -4.36 0.58 -21.73
CA PRO A 54 -5.30 1.49 -22.40
C PRO A 54 -6.77 1.01 -22.43
N SER A 55 -6.99 -0.30 -22.29
CA SER A 55 -8.32 -0.93 -22.17
C SER A 55 -9.09 -0.48 -20.91
N PHE A 56 -8.39 0.02 -19.88
CA PHE A 56 -8.99 0.57 -18.65
C PHE A 56 -10.03 1.66 -18.90
N ILE A 57 -9.84 2.50 -19.92
CA ILE A 57 -10.77 3.58 -20.24
C ILE A 57 -12.13 3.01 -20.66
N ASN A 58 -12.11 2.00 -21.54
CA ASN A 58 -13.33 1.32 -22.00
C ASN A 58 -13.97 0.55 -20.84
N GLU A 59 -13.15 -0.07 -19.99
CA GLU A 59 -13.60 -0.77 -18.80
C GLU A 59 -14.38 0.16 -17.86
N CYS A 60 -13.87 1.36 -17.60
CA CYS A 60 -14.54 2.40 -16.80
C CYS A 60 -15.91 2.79 -17.40
N LEU A 61 -16.01 2.90 -18.72
CA LEU A 61 -17.26 3.24 -19.40
C LEU A 61 -18.29 2.11 -19.30
N HIS A 62 -17.87 0.86 -19.47
CA HIS A 62 -18.73 -0.31 -19.31
C HIS A 62 -19.20 -0.47 -17.86
N PHE A 63 -18.30 -0.31 -16.90
CA PHE A 63 -18.62 -0.38 -15.48
C PHE A 63 -19.61 0.72 -15.08
N ARG A 64 -19.46 1.94 -15.59
CA ARG A 64 -20.47 2.99 -15.43
C ARG A 64 -21.85 2.57 -15.95
N GLY A 65 -21.92 1.98 -17.13
CA GLY A 65 -23.18 1.47 -17.70
C GLY A 65 -23.81 0.41 -16.81
N HIS A 66 -23.00 -0.49 -16.29
CA HIS A 66 -23.42 -1.55 -15.37
C HIS A 66 -23.93 -0.99 -14.03
N LEU A 67 -23.26 0.02 -13.46
CA LEU A 67 -23.75 0.69 -12.25
C LEU A 67 -25.10 1.37 -12.48
N LYS A 68 -25.31 1.98 -13.65
CA LYS A 68 -26.60 2.59 -14.01
C LYS A 68 -27.73 1.58 -14.19
N SER A 69 -27.44 0.37 -14.69
CA SER A 69 -28.46 -0.66 -14.85
C SER A 69 -28.93 -1.26 -13.52
N ILE A 70 -28.13 -1.13 -12.45
CA ILE A 70 -28.39 -1.73 -11.14
C ILE A 70 -29.23 -0.81 -10.24
N GLY A 71 -29.13 0.51 -10.39
CA GLY A 71 -30.10 1.49 -9.88
C GLY A 71 -30.19 1.71 -8.36
N SER A 72 -30.30 0.67 -7.54
CA SER A 72 -30.52 0.77 -6.08
C SER A 72 -29.32 0.37 -5.22
N ASP A 73 -28.47 -0.56 -5.67
CA ASP A 73 -27.30 -1.06 -4.93
C ASP A 73 -25.99 -0.34 -5.33
N THR A 74 -26.06 0.96 -5.64
CA THR A 74 -24.85 1.69 -6.08
C THR A 74 -23.89 1.89 -4.90
N PRO A 75 -22.66 1.34 -4.96
CA PRO A 75 -21.70 1.52 -3.89
C PRO A 75 -21.22 2.98 -3.84
N ASN A 76 -21.32 3.59 -2.65
CA ASN A 76 -20.92 4.99 -2.42
C ASN A 76 -19.50 5.12 -1.86
N THR A 77 -18.93 4.03 -1.35
CA THR A 77 -17.58 3.98 -0.78
C THR A 77 -16.66 3.10 -1.63
N THR A 78 -15.35 3.36 -1.59
CA THR A 78 -14.34 2.50 -2.24
C THR A 78 -14.43 1.05 -1.76
N GLN A 79 -14.68 0.87 -0.46
CA GLN A 79 -14.86 -0.46 0.14
C GLN A 79 -16.11 -1.15 -0.38
N ASP A 80 -17.22 -0.43 -0.51
CA ASP A 80 -18.47 -0.96 -1.08
C ASP A 80 -18.29 -1.33 -2.55
N MET A 81 -17.51 -0.54 -3.31
CA MET A 81 -17.17 -0.85 -4.71
C MET A 81 -16.34 -2.14 -4.79
N CYS A 82 -15.32 -2.29 -3.96
CA CYS A 82 -14.54 -3.53 -3.89
C CYS A 82 -15.39 -4.72 -3.45
N ALA A 83 -16.28 -4.55 -2.46
CA ALA A 83 -17.19 -5.59 -2.01
C ALA A 83 -18.17 -5.98 -3.11
N PHE A 84 -18.72 -5.01 -3.84
CA PHE A 84 -19.61 -5.22 -4.97
C PHE A 84 -18.94 -6.03 -6.08
N ILE A 85 -17.72 -5.66 -6.48
CA ILE A 85 -16.97 -6.36 -7.54
C ILE A 85 -16.73 -7.82 -7.16
N ARG A 86 -16.41 -8.07 -5.87
CA ARG A 86 -16.18 -9.43 -5.34
C ARG A 86 -17.46 -10.24 -5.19
N GLN A 87 -18.53 -9.65 -4.65
CA GLN A 87 -19.82 -10.33 -4.44
C GLN A 87 -20.49 -10.71 -5.76
N LYS A 88 -20.43 -9.84 -6.76
CA LYS A 88 -20.98 -10.11 -8.10
C LYS A 88 -20.03 -10.93 -8.98
N ASN A 89 -18.85 -11.29 -8.46
CA ASN A 89 -17.81 -12.05 -9.16
C ASN A 89 -17.42 -11.43 -10.51
N VAL A 90 -17.43 -10.09 -10.58
CA VAL A 90 -17.11 -9.32 -11.80
C VAL A 90 -15.65 -8.87 -11.84
N VAL A 91 -14.81 -9.38 -10.93
CA VAL A 91 -13.36 -9.13 -10.90
C VAL A 91 -12.71 -9.50 -12.24
N ASN A 92 -13.12 -10.61 -12.86
CA ASN A 92 -12.59 -11.05 -14.15
C ASN A 92 -13.09 -10.22 -15.34
N ILE A 93 -14.21 -9.52 -15.17
CA ILE A 93 -14.80 -8.66 -16.21
C ILE A 93 -14.17 -7.26 -16.14
N TYR A 94 -13.87 -6.80 -14.92
CA TYR A 94 -13.31 -5.49 -14.65
C TYR A 94 -12.00 -5.57 -13.83
N PRO A 95 -10.93 -6.16 -14.38
CA PRO A 95 -9.68 -6.37 -13.65
C PRO A 95 -8.94 -5.06 -13.35
N TYR A 96 -8.93 -4.10 -14.28
CA TYR A 96 -8.19 -2.84 -14.10
C TYR A 96 -8.87 -1.90 -13.11
N ILE A 97 -10.20 -1.96 -13.00
CA ILE A 97 -10.94 -1.28 -11.95
C ILE A 97 -10.64 -1.88 -10.57
N ASP A 98 -10.60 -3.21 -10.45
CA ASP A 98 -10.21 -3.86 -9.19
C ASP A 98 -8.76 -3.50 -8.79
N ILE A 99 -7.83 -3.51 -9.73
CA ILE A 99 -6.45 -3.06 -9.49
C ILE A 99 -6.42 -1.61 -9.01
N SER A 100 -7.12 -0.71 -9.72
CA SER A 100 -7.17 0.71 -9.38
C SER A 100 -7.73 0.96 -7.97
N LEU A 101 -8.83 0.28 -7.61
CA LEU A 101 -9.43 0.41 -6.28
C LEU A 101 -8.54 -0.18 -5.19
N ARG A 102 -7.86 -1.30 -5.45
CA ARG A 102 -6.87 -1.86 -4.52
C ARG A 102 -5.69 -0.92 -4.31
N MET A 103 -5.20 -0.27 -5.36
CA MET A 103 -4.14 0.73 -5.25
C MET A 103 -4.56 1.84 -4.29
N LEU A 104 -5.74 2.43 -4.51
CA LEU A 104 -6.28 3.49 -3.65
C LEU A 104 -6.40 3.05 -2.18
N LEU A 105 -6.87 1.81 -1.92
CA LEU A 105 -6.99 1.28 -0.56
C LEU A 105 -5.63 0.95 0.09
N CYS A 106 -4.66 0.50 -0.71
CA CYS A 106 -3.33 0.11 -0.22
C CYS A 106 -2.41 1.30 0.07
N THR A 107 -2.55 2.43 -0.62
CA THR A 107 -1.70 3.61 -0.42
C THR A 107 -1.64 4.11 1.04
N PRO A 108 -2.77 4.35 1.74
CA PRO A 108 -2.72 4.78 3.14
C PRO A 108 -2.15 3.68 4.06
N ILE A 109 -2.47 2.41 3.80
CA ILE A 109 -2.03 1.26 4.61
C ILE A 109 -0.51 1.07 4.52
N SER A 110 0.05 1.16 3.30
CA SER A 110 1.48 1.04 3.04
C SER A 110 2.26 2.16 3.71
N ASN A 111 1.77 3.40 3.61
CA ASN A 111 2.43 4.56 4.23
C ASN A 111 2.46 4.44 5.75
N CYS A 112 1.33 4.13 6.41
CA CYS A 112 1.31 3.93 7.86
C CYS A 112 2.23 2.80 8.32
N SER A 113 2.28 1.70 7.58
CA SER A 113 3.16 0.56 7.89
C SER A 113 4.64 0.94 7.77
N THR A 114 4.98 1.66 6.70
CA THR A 114 6.33 2.16 6.44
C THR A 114 6.77 3.14 7.53
N GLU A 115 5.90 4.06 7.95
CA GLU A 115 6.16 4.99 9.06
C GLU A 115 6.37 4.29 10.41
N ARG A 116 5.57 3.26 10.67
CA ARG A 116 5.71 2.42 11.86
C ARG A 116 7.05 1.69 11.85
N LEU A 117 7.44 1.12 10.71
CA LEU A 117 8.72 0.45 10.51
C LEU A 117 9.90 1.42 10.71
N PHE A 118 9.88 2.60 10.10
CA PHE A 118 10.92 3.61 10.30
C PHE A 118 10.97 4.12 11.73
N SER A 119 9.83 4.26 12.40
CA SER A 119 9.77 4.63 13.82
C SER A 119 10.37 3.56 14.72
N ALA A 120 10.06 2.29 14.46
CA ALA A 120 10.66 1.16 15.15
C ALA A 120 12.18 1.12 14.91
N LEU A 121 12.62 1.27 13.65
CA LEU A 121 14.04 1.32 13.29
C LEU A 121 14.76 2.48 13.97
N LYS A 122 14.13 3.66 14.08
CA LYS A 122 14.68 4.80 14.80
C LYS A 122 14.83 4.52 16.29
N ARG A 123 13.87 3.84 16.93
CA ARG A 123 13.98 3.40 18.34
C ARG A 123 15.12 2.40 18.51
N VAL A 124 15.22 1.40 17.64
CA VAL A 124 16.31 0.42 17.62
C VAL A 124 17.66 1.12 17.42
N LYS A 125 17.76 2.05 16.47
CA LYS A 125 18.98 2.82 16.21
C LYS A 125 19.36 3.70 17.39
N SER A 126 18.40 4.34 18.07
CA SER A 126 18.66 5.12 19.28
C SER A 126 19.11 4.24 20.45
N TYR A 127 18.47 3.10 20.66
CA TYR A 127 18.84 2.12 21.69
C TYR A 127 20.25 1.56 21.44
N LEU A 128 20.55 1.19 20.19
CA LEU A 128 21.84 0.66 19.77
C LEU A 128 22.89 1.74 19.47
N ARG A 129 22.58 3.03 19.59
CA ARG A 129 23.55 4.12 19.39
C ARG A 129 24.65 4.10 20.45
N SER A 130 24.40 3.43 21.58
CA SER A 130 25.43 3.08 22.55
C SER A 130 26.36 1.93 22.09
N CYS A 131 26.10 1.24 20.96
CA CYS A 131 26.82 0.01 20.61
C CYS A 131 26.88 -0.50 19.13
N SER A 132 26.36 0.17 18.08
CA SER A 132 26.25 -0.46 16.72
C SER A 132 26.96 0.20 15.52
N LYS A 133 27.57 -0.65 14.67
CA LYS A 133 28.02 -0.43 13.28
C LYS A 133 26.86 -0.70 12.29
N GLU A 134 26.84 -0.05 11.13
CA GLU A 134 25.75 -0.12 10.12
C GLU A 134 25.34 -1.55 9.71
N ASN A 135 26.30 -2.47 9.55
CA ASN A 135 26.00 -3.86 9.18
C ASN A 135 25.09 -4.58 10.18
N ARG A 136 25.25 -4.34 11.49
CA ARG A 136 24.39 -4.95 12.52
C ARG A 136 22.96 -4.45 12.43
N LEU A 137 22.77 -3.19 12.03
CA LEU A 137 21.46 -2.58 11.89
C LEU A 137 20.71 -3.19 10.70
N ASN A 138 21.39 -3.40 9.58
CA ASN A 138 20.80 -4.05 8.40
C ASN A 138 20.37 -5.49 8.70
N SER A 139 21.21 -6.27 9.40
CA SER A 139 20.84 -7.63 9.82
C SER A 139 19.62 -7.63 10.73
N LEU A 140 19.54 -6.71 11.69
CA LEU A 140 18.41 -6.63 12.62
C LEU A 140 17.13 -6.15 11.93
N ALA A 141 17.23 -5.22 10.97
CA ALA A 141 16.10 -4.80 10.15
C ALA A 141 15.55 -5.99 9.34
N MET A 142 16.43 -6.80 8.76
CA MET A 142 16.02 -8.00 8.02
C MET A 142 15.33 -9.03 8.92
N MET A 143 15.85 -9.27 10.13
CA MET A 143 15.18 -10.12 11.11
C MET A 143 13.82 -9.58 11.58
N THR A 144 13.65 -8.25 11.59
CA THR A 144 12.38 -7.63 11.98
C THR A 144 11.34 -7.70 10.87
N ILE A 145 11.75 -7.57 9.60
CA ILE A 145 10.88 -7.76 8.43
C ILE A 145 10.41 -9.22 8.38
N GLU A 146 11.35 -10.15 8.59
CA GLU A 146 11.10 -11.59 8.62
C GLU A 146 10.77 -12.10 10.03
N ALA A 147 10.18 -11.27 10.91
CA ALA A 147 9.97 -11.62 12.32
C ALA A 147 9.12 -12.90 12.48
N ASP A 148 8.17 -13.15 11.59
CA ASP A 148 7.35 -14.36 11.57
C ASP A 148 8.16 -15.63 11.25
N LEU A 149 9.21 -15.50 10.45
CA LEU A 149 10.14 -16.60 10.17
C LEU A 149 11.17 -16.74 11.30
N THR A 150 11.71 -15.61 11.76
CA THR A 150 12.75 -15.56 12.78
C THR A 150 12.24 -16.07 14.14
N SER A 151 10.97 -15.81 14.47
CA SER A 151 10.33 -16.34 15.68
C SER A 151 10.17 -17.87 15.70
N LYS A 152 10.25 -18.52 14.54
CA LYS A 152 10.19 -19.99 14.40
C LYS A 152 11.57 -20.65 14.49
N ILE A 153 12.65 -19.87 14.53
CA ILE A 153 14.01 -20.39 14.66
C ILE A 153 14.26 -20.76 16.11
N ASP A 154 14.89 -21.93 16.34
CA ASP A 154 15.35 -22.30 17.67
C ASP A 154 16.58 -21.48 18.07
N TYR A 155 16.35 -20.44 18.88
CA TYR A 155 17.40 -19.59 19.39
C TYR A 155 18.40 -20.35 20.28
N ASN A 156 17.97 -21.42 20.98
CA ASN A 156 18.86 -22.14 21.89
C ASN A 156 19.93 -22.91 21.11
N GLY A 157 19.54 -23.64 20.07
CA GLY A 157 20.49 -24.32 19.17
C GLY A 157 21.47 -23.35 18.50
N VAL A 158 20.99 -22.18 18.05
CA VAL A 158 21.86 -21.15 17.46
C VAL A 158 22.85 -20.58 18.47
N ILE A 159 22.43 -20.38 19.73
CA ILE A 159 23.31 -19.88 20.80
C ILE A 159 24.40 -20.91 21.13
N GLU A 160 24.04 -22.20 21.24
CA GLU A 160 25.00 -23.28 21.47
C GLU A 160 26.01 -23.44 20.33
N GLU A 161 25.55 -23.41 19.08
CA GLU A 161 26.41 -23.46 17.91
C GLU A 161 27.38 -22.26 17.87
N PHE A 162 26.88 -21.05 18.16
CA PHE A 162 27.73 -19.88 18.23
C PHE A 162 28.75 -19.95 19.37
N ALA A 163 28.35 -20.47 20.53
CA ALA A 163 29.24 -20.66 21.68
C ALA A 163 30.35 -21.67 21.36
N THR A 164 30.02 -22.81 20.74
CA THR A 164 31.00 -23.83 20.34
C THR A 164 31.97 -23.33 19.28
N LEU A 165 31.51 -22.52 18.32
CA LEU A 165 32.37 -21.88 17.31
C LEU A 165 33.32 -20.84 17.93
N LYS A 166 32.87 -20.07 18.93
CA LYS A 166 33.74 -19.09 19.62
C LYS A 166 34.77 -19.74 20.54
N CYS A 167 34.43 -20.84 21.20
CA CYS A 167 35.37 -21.60 22.03
C CYS A 167 36.53 -22.22 21.23
N ARG A 168 36.41 -22.36 19.89
CA ARG A 168 37.49 -22.85 19.03
C ARG A 168 38.54 -21.80 18.64
N LYS A 169 38.34 -20.52 18.94
CA LYS A 169 39.44 -19.52 18.87
C LYS A 169 40.36 -19.70 20.09
N LYS A 170 41.26 -20.67 20.03
CA LYS A 170 42.42 -20.74 20.92
C LYS A 170 43.30 -19.49 20.68
N CYS A 171 43.79 -18.93 21.78
CA CYS A 171 44.85 -17.91 21.80
C CYS A 171 46.06 -18.33 20.97
#